data_AF-A0A9D1R8P9-F1
#
_entry.id   AF-A0A9D1R8P9-F1
#
_cell.length_a   1.000
_cell.length_b   1.000
_cell.length_c   1.000
_cell.angle_alpha   90.00
_cell.angle_beta   90.00
_cell.angle_gamma   90.00
#
_symmetry.space_group_name_H-M   'P 1'
#
loop_
_entity.id
_entity.type
_entity.pdbx_description
1 polymer ?
#
loop_
_entity_poly.entity_id
_entity_poly.type
_entity_poly.pdbx_seq_one_letter_code
_entity_poly.pdbx_strand_id
1 'polypeptide(L)'
;TMTQDFYKHRLTEKGIEVLIPDDQFVEIVNDVIYHELCLGIISPQSKHKYLMIIRDLSAKGAQGVILGYTEIGLLIQQDDTDLHYVDTRPETDVSGD
;
A
#
# COMPACT_ATOMS: atom_id res chain seq x y z
N THR A 1 11.23 2.12 -2.57
CA THR A 1 10.28 3.20 -2.94
C THR A 1 9.77 3.98 -1.72
N MET A 2 9.33 3.30 -0.64
CA MET A 2 8.80 3.95 0.58
C MET A 2 9.72 4.94 1.30
N THR A 3 11.04 4.79 1.18
CA THR A 3 12.04 5.67 1.82
C THR A 3 12.62 6.73 0.89
N GLN A 4 12.19 6.79 -0.38
CA GLN A 4 12.70 7.81 -1.29
C GLN A 4 12.00 9.13 -1.04
N ASP A 5 12.78 10.13 -0.62
CA ASP A 5 12.32 11.48 -0.29
C ASP A 5 11.49 12.13 -1.40
N PHE A 6 11.68 11.74 -2.66
CA PHE A 6 10.97 12.31 -3.81
C PHE A 6 9.44 12.19 -3.73
N TYR A 7 8.91 11.01 -3.39
CA TYR A 7 7.46 10.81 -3.28
C TYR A 7 6.89 11.48 -2.04
N LYS A 8 7.64 11.42 -0.93
CA LYS A 8 7.26 12.06 0.32
C LYS A 8 7.17 13.57 0.14
N HIS A 9 8.21 14.16 -0.45
CA HIS A 9 8.31 15.61 -0.64
C HIS A 9 7.18 16.15 -1.52
N ARG A 10 6.85 15.49 -2.65
CA ARG A 10 5.74 15.92 -3.51
C ARG A 10 4.36 15.82 -2.85
N LEU A 11 4.14 14.85 -1.98
CA LEU A 11 2.89 14.72 -1.23
C LEU A 11 2.82 15.78 -0.12
N THR A 12 3.92 15.99 0.60
CA THR A 12 4.02 17.04 1.62
C THR A 12 3.85 18.44 1.02
N GLU A 13 4.41 18.72 -0.17
CA GLU A 13 4.21 19.98 -0.91
C GLU A 13 2.74 20.26 -1.23
N LYS A 14 1.92 19.20 -1.37
CA LYS A 14 0.47 19.30 -1.57
C LYS A 14 -0.33 19.34 -0.25
N GLY A 15 0.34 19.41 0.89
CA GLY A 15 -0.27 19.43 2.21
C GLY A 15 -0.73 18.05 2.71
N ILE A 16 -0.24 16.97 2.10
CA ILE A 16 -0.57 15.59 2.49
C ILE A 16 0.51 15.09 3.44
N GLU A 17 0.13 14.75 4.67
CA GLU A 17 1.01 14.10 5.63
C GLU A 17 1.24 12.63 5.24
N VAL A 18 2.50 12.21 5.18
CA VAL A 18 2.87 10.84 4.80
C VAL A 18 3.38 10.08 6.02
N LEU A 19 2.55 9.14 6.49
CA LEU A 19 2.92 8.17 7.51
C LEU A 19 3.64 6.98 6.84
N ILE A 20 4.78 6.61 7.41
CA ILE A 20 5.55 5.44 6.97
C ILE A 20 5.41 4.37 8.07
N PRO A 21 5.16 3.10 7.72
CA PRO A 21 5.18 2.01 8.70
C PRO A 21 6.52 1.95 9.43
N ASP A 22 6.51 1.44 10.65
CA ASP A 22 7.73 1.21 11.43
C ASP A 22 8.63 0.17 10.75
N ASP A 23 9.93 0.16 11.06
CA ASP A 23 10.94 -0.66 10.35
C ASP A 23 10.56 -2.14 10.25
N GLN A 24 9.97 -2.70 11.32
CA GLN A 24 9.49 -4.10 11.33
C GLN A 24 8.42 -4.36 10.26
N PHE A 25 7.52 -3.40 10.03
CA PHE A 25 6.50 -3.50 9.00
C PHE A 25 7.08 -3.29 7.60
N VAL A 26 8.11 -2.44 7.47
CA VAL A 26 8.83 -2.28 6.20
C VAL A 26 9.50 -3.60 5.78
N GLU A 27 10.12 -4.32 6.71
CA GLU A 27 10.70 -5.63 6.44
C GLU A 27 9.64 -6.64 5.99
N ILE A 28 8.50 -6.71 6.70
CA ILE A 28 7.39 -7.59 6.32
C ILE A 28 6.88 -7.29 4.91
N VAL A 29 6.72 -6.01 4.57
CA VAL A 29 6.27 -5.57 3.24
C VAL A 29 7.26 -6.02 2.18
N ASN A 30 8.56 -5.77 2.37
CA ASN A 30 9.60 -6.18 1.43
C ASN A 30 9.65 -7.70 1.26
N ASP A 31 9.59 -8.46 2.36
CA ASP A 31 9.63 -9.93 2.31
C ASP A 31 8.48 -10.50 1.49
N VAL A 32 7.26 -10.01 1.72
CA VAL A 32 6.07 -10.44 0.96
C VAL A 32 6.19 -10.04 -0.51
N ILE A 33 6.70 -8.84 -0.81
CA ILE A 33 6.87 -8.39 -2.20
C ILE A 33 7.84 -9.32 -2.93
N TYR A 34 9.06 -9.51 -2.41
CA TYR A 34 10.11 -10.24 -3.13
C TYR A 34 9.88 -11.76 -3.15
N HIS A 35 9.39 -12.35 -2.07
CA HIS A 35 9.27 -13.80 -1.95
C HIS A 35 7.90 -14.35 -2.33
N GLU A 36 6.88 -13.51 -2.44
CA GLU A 36 5.53 -13.95 -2.81
C GLU A 36 5.00 -13.22 -4.04
N LEU A 37 4.81 -11.90 -3.96
CA LEU A 37 4.11 -11.15 -5.00
C LEU A 37 4.89 -11.14 -6.33
N CYS A 38 6.21 -10.96 -6.31
CA CYS A 38 7.06 -11.05 -7.51
C CYS A 38 7.10 -12.45 -8.12
N LEU A 39 6.72 -13.48 -7.36
CA LEU A 39 6.59 -14.86 -7.84
C LEU A 39 5.14 -15.22 -8.22
N GLY A 40 4.20 -14.27 -8.13
CA GLY A 40 2.77 -14.48 -8.38
C GLY A 40 2.04 -15.26 -7.28
N ILE A 41 2.63 -15.38 -6.09
CA ILE A 41 2.04 -16.09 -4.95
C ILE A 41 1.18 -15.12 -4.16
N ILE A 42 -0.09 -15.48 -3.94
CA ILE A 42 -1.03 -14.72 -3.10
C ILE A 42 -1.36 -15.56 -1.87
N SER A 43 -0.90 -15.11 -0.70
CA SER A 43 -1.08 -15.81 0.58
C SER A 43 -2.11 -15.12 1.48
N PRO A 44 -3.11 -15.84 2.02
CA PRO A 44 -4.01 -15.31 3.04
C PRO A 44 -3.27 -14.81 4.30
N GLN A 45 -2.12 -15.43 4.64
CA GLN A 45 -1.31 -15.00 5.77
C GLN A 45 -0.67 -13.64 5.50
N SER A 46 -0.16 -13.43 4.28
CA SER A 46 0.44 -12.17 3.87
C SER A 46 -0.61 -11.07 3.76
N LYS A 47 -1.80 -11.40 3.27
CA LYS A 47 -2.96 -10.50 3.33
C LYS A 47 -3.25 -10.06 4.77
N HIS A 48 -3.26 -10.99 5.73
CA HIS A 48 -3.47 -10.64 7.14
C HIS A 48 -2.39 -9.70 7.68
N LYS A 49 -1.12 -9.94 7.37
CA LYS A 49 -0.01 -9.06 7.75
C LYS A 49 -0.21 -7.65 7.18
N TYR A 50 -0.58 -7.51 5.92
CA TYR A 50 -0.86 -6.22 5.30
C TYR A 50 -2.03 -5.50 5.98
N LEU A 51 -3.11 -6.21 6.31
CA LEU A 51 -4.24 -5.63 7.04
C LEU A 51 -3.85 -5.17 8.45
N MET A 52 -2.93 -5.87 9.13
CA MET A 52 -2.40 -5.41 10.41
C MET A 52 -1.63 -4.10 10.28
N ILE A 53 -0.80 -3.96 9.24
CA ILE A 53 -0.04 -2.73 8.96
C ILE A 53 -1.00 -1.57 8.66
N ILE A 54 -2.02 -1.81 7.82
CA ILE A 54 -3.05 -0.81 7.49
C ILE A 54 -3.79 -0.34 8.75
N ARG A 55 -4.15 -1.27 9.64
CA ARG A 55 -4.81 -0.96 10.92
C ARG A 55 -3.92 -0.14 11.85
N ASP A 56 -2.63 -0.48 11.94
CA ASP A 56 -1.67 0.30 12.74
C ASP A 56 -1.54 1.74 12.21
N LEU A 57 -1.40 1.90 10.90
CA LEU A 57 -1.36 3.22 10.26
C LEU A 57 -2.67 3.99 10.47
N SER A 58 -3.82 3.32 10.37
CA SER A 58 -5.14 3.90 10.64
C SER A 58 -5.23 4.42 12.08
N ALA A 59 -4.77 3.62 13.06
CA ALA A 59 -4.73 4.02 14.46
C ALA A 59 -3.79 5.22 14.72
N LYS A 60 -2.75 5.38 13.89
CA LYS A 60 -1.85 6.55 13.86
C LYS A 60 -2.44 7.77 13.15
N GLY A 61 -3.67 7.68 12.63
CA GLY A 61 -4.39 8.80 11.99
C GLY A 61 -4.37 8.78 10.46
N ALA A 62 -3.88 7.71 9.82
CA ALA A 62 -3.94 7.60 8.37
C ALA A 62 -5.40 7.58 7.89
N GLN A 63 -5.71 8.46 6.94
CA GLN A 63 -7.03 8.55 6.30
C GLN A 63 -7.10 7.80 4.96
N GLY A 64 -5.96 7.35 4.46
CA GLY A 64 -5.83 6.55 3.25
C GLY A 64 -4.47 5.88 3.16
N VAL A 65 -4.37 4.87 2.31
CA VAL A 65 -3.13 4.11 2.08
C VAL A 65 -2.80 4.13 0.59
N ILE A 66 -1.56 4.52 0.26
CA ILE A 66 -1.03 4.51 -1.10
C ILE A 66 -0.19 3.24 -1.27
N LEU A 67 -0.57 2.37 -2.20
CA LEU A 67 0.22 1.18 -2.53
C LEU A 67 1.17 1.50 -3.68
N GLY A 68 2.42 1.78 -3.36
CA GLY A 68 3.45 2.14 -4.34
C GLY A 68 3.98 0.98 -5.20
N TYR A 69 3.35 -0.19 -5.15
CA TYR A 69 3.67 -1.36 -5.99
C TYR A 69 2.37 -1.96 -6.52
N THR A 70 2.29 -2.11 -7.83
CA THR A 70 1.09 -2.51 -8.57
C THR A 70 0.54 -3.88 -8.16
N GLU A 71 1.42 -4.76 -7.69
CA GLU A 71 1.14 -6.14 -7.30
C GLU A 71 0.43 -6.24 -5.94
N ILE A 72 0.50 -5.20 -5.11
CA ILE A 72 -0.17 -5.21 -3.80
C ILE A 72 -1.69 -5.07 -3.96
N GLY A 73 -2.16 -4.42 -5.04
CA GLY A 73 -3.59 -4.38 -5.40
C GLY A 73 -4.18 -5.76 -5.73
N LEU A 74 -3.35 -6.79 -5.93
CA LEU A 74 -3.79 -8.18 -6.08
C LEU A 74 -4.03 -8.87 -4.72
N LEU A 75 -3.42 -8.35 -3.64
CA LEU A 75 -3.45 -8.94 -2.30
C LEU A 75 -4.54 -8.32 -1.42
N ILE A 76 -4.76 -7.01 -1.54
CA ILE A 76 -5.71 -6.23 -0.74
C ILE A 76 -6.73 -5.57 -1.67
N GLN A 77 -8.02 -5.75 -1.38
CA GLN A 77 -9.11 -5.06 -2.08
C GLN A 77 -9.75 -4.00 -1.18
N GLN A 78 -10.48 -3.06 -1.78
CA GLN A 78 -11.17 -1.99 -1.05
C GLN A 78 -12.15 -2.54 0.02
N ASP A 79 -12.75 -3.72 -0.22
CA ASP A 79 -13.64 -4.38 0.74
C ASP A 79 -12.93 -4.91 1.99
N ASP A 80 -11.59 -4.97 1.98
CA ASP A 80 -10.81 -5.48 3.11
C ASP A 80 -10.44 -4.39 4.13
N THR A 81 -10.69 -3.11 3.81
CA THR A 81 -10.32 -1.98 4.68
C THR A 81 -11.32 -0.82 4.60
N ASP A 82 -11.62 -0.23 5.75
CA ASP A 82 -12.44 0.98 5.86
C ASP A 82 -11.69 2.25 5.43
N LEU A 83 -10.38 2.16 5.15
CA LEU A 83 -9.60 3.28 4.62
C LEU A 83 -9.79 3.43 3.12
N HIS A 84 -9.83 4.68 2.65
CA HIS A 84 -9.80 4.94 1.22
C HIS A 84 -8.45 4.50 0.64
N TYR A 85 -8.53 3.57 -0.31
CA TYR A 85 -7.39 3.06 -1.03
C TYR A 85 -7.20 3.88 -2.32
N VAL A 86 -5.97 4.34 -2.56
CA VAL A 86 -5.59 4.98 -3.81
C VAL A 86 -4.58 4.08 -4.52
N ASP A 87 -5.03 3.45 -5.61
CA ASP A 87 -4.15 2.78 -6.55
C ASP A 87 -3.45 3.83 -7.42
N THR A 88 -2.11 3.76 -7.53
CA THR A 88 -1.35 4.69 -8.37
C THR A 88 -1.31 4.25 -9.84
N ARG A 89 -1.99 3.16 -10.23
CA ARG A 89 -2.20 2.83 -11.65
C ARG A 89 -2.97 3.97 -12.32
N PRO A 90 -2.59 4.40 -13.54
CA PRO A 90 -3.52 5.18 -14.35
C PRO A 90 -4.78 4.33 -14.54
N GLU A 91 -5.95 4.90 -14.25
CA GLU A 91 -7.23 4.28 -14.60
C GLU A 91 -7.18 3.97 -16.10
N THR A 92 -7.01 2.69 -16.46
CA THR A 92 -7.43 2.25 -17.77
C THR A 92 -8.94 2.15 -17.69
N ASP A 93 -9.57 3.27 -18.01
CA ASP A 93 -10.97 3.32 -18.41
C ASP A 93 -11.13 2.37 -19.61
N VAL A 94 -11.49 1.11 -19.33
CA VAL A 94 -12.03 0.17 -20.33
C VAL A 94 -13.56 0.28 -20.30
N SER A 95 -14.05 1.51 -20.40
CA SER A 95 -15.39 1.82 -20.89
C SER A 95 -15.23 2.74 -22.10
N GLY A 96 -15.14 2.15 -23.30
CA GLY A 96 -15.06 2.95 -24.51
C GLY A 96 -14.93 2.12 -25.79
N ASP A 97 -16.08 1.61 -26.24
CA ASP A 97 -16.42 1.07 -27.58
C ASP A 97 -15.87 -0.32 -27.99
#